data_AF-A0A8H7NZT9-F1
#
_entry.id   AF-A0A8H7NZT9-F1
#
_cell.length_a   1.000
_cell.length_b   1.000
_cell.length_c   1.000
_cell.angle_alpha   90.00
_cell.angle_beta   90.00
_cell.angle_gamma   90.00
#
_symmetry.space_group_name_H-M   'P 1'
#
loop_
_entity.id
_entity.type
_entity.pdbx_description
1 polymer ?
#
loop_
_entity_poly.entity_id
_entity_poly.type
_entity_poly.pdbx_seq_one_letter_code
_entity_poly.pdbx_strand_id
1 'polypeptide(L)'
;MYASPSGLGWDTTMRCVTNGAEVDDGSTRYDIDVRSSDGTTTTYRTIRLLSDTGSEYLRGKGTRVWLVRKMEDGVECGEPLVLKDSWVDSNLQTEGDNLHTIRNCETDPPTGDLLDKYLLTVSCHGKVYVDGKLDHTLCHLSDPKALHTRLRFRLQTSLYPPGATVKTLALQLLHRRGWVHCDISTGNIMVMRKDGVLIVKLVDLELAESMAGQHKLCHYIGTPGFIAEEVAAHRYTHGGGRLGESTEKPIPVSMINAIFRYNPLHDLESIWWVAYYYIYRRIVVSVDGTPVLADDESQREWPCEARHCARRTFYDRSVRSHMLSQYLPIADLYCCLHKSVLGIAKVIQKLKRRLVEVYFEAEEDWRTIDHAVGEKHDLTNTFADVFEMIAIKQPRGIMIGRFGALTEAKQADNAVHEDDKSATSSETHSTDQESD
;
A
#
# COMPACT_ATOMS: atom_id res chain seq x y z
N MET A 1 14.64 -44.46 -2.64
CA MET A 1 15.44 -43.26 -2.95
C MET A 1 14.52 -42.08 -2.69
N TYR A 2 14.80 -41.27 -1.67
CA TYR A 2 13.99 -40.08 -1.37
C TYR A 2 14.39 -38.95 -2.32
N ALA A 3 13.43 -38.11 -2.74
CA ALA A 3 13.72 -36.94 -3.56
C ALA A 3 14.61 -35.95 -2.77
N SER A 4 15.46 -35.19 -3.48
CA SER A 4 16.23 -34.11 -2.85
C SER A 4 15.28 -33.05 -2.29
N PRO A 5 15.71 -32.21 -1.32
CA PRO A 5 14.91 -31.09 -0.85
C PRO A 5 14.41 -30.20 -2.00
N SER A 6 15.28 -29.88 -2.96
CA SER A 6 14.90 -29.16 -4.19
C SER A 6 13.88 -29.94 -5.05
N GLY A 7 14.04 -31.26 -5.17
CA GLY A 7 13.10 -32.14 -5.87
C GLY A 7 11.74 -32.29 -5.19
N LEU A 8 11.64 -31.90 -3.91
CA LEU A 8 10.41 -31.80 -3.14
C LEU A 8 9.82 -30.37 -3.14
N GLY A 9 10.43 -29.44 -3.88
CA GLY A 9 9.97 -28.04 -3.98
C GLY A 9 10.43 -27.14 -2.83
N TRP A 10 11.37 -27.59 -2.00
CA TRP A 10 11.92 -26.74 -0.93
C TRP A 10 12.93 -25.73 -1.49
N ASP A 11 12.83 -24.51 -1.00
CA ASP A 11 13.86 -23.50 -1.23
C ASP A 11 15.11 -23.83 -0.41
N THR A 12 16.17 -24.27 -1.08
CA THR A 12 17.45 -24.63 -0.45
C THR A 12 18.23 -23.42 0.08
N THR A 13 17.83 -22.20 -0.29
CA THR A 13 18.43 -20.95 0.23
C THR A 13 17.87 -20.57 1.60
N MET A 14 16.79 -21.21 2.05
CA MET A 14 16.18 -21.00 3.36
C MET A 14 16.31 -22.26 4.22
N ARG A 15 17.08 -22.17 5.31
CA ARG A 15 17.42 -23.30 6.18
C ARG A 15 16.88 -23.10 7.59
N CYS A 16 16.18 -24.11 8.11
CA CYS A 16 15.76 -24.13 9.51
C CYS A 16 16.98 -24.23 10.44
N VAL A 17 17.02 -23.40 11.48
CA VAL A 17 18.06 -23.44 12.51
C VAL A 17 17.67 -24.49 13.55
N THR A 18 18.27 -25.68 13.49
CA THR A 18 17.86 -26.85 14.27
C THR A 18 18.47 -26.95 15.68
N ASN A 19 19.50 -26.16 16.00
CA ASN A 19 20.22 -26.25 17.27
C ASN A 19 19.89 -25.05 18.19
N GLY A 20 18.83 -25.18 19.00
CA GLY A 20 18.76 -24.52 20.31
C GLY A 20 18.20 -23.10 20.41
N ALA A 21 17.37 -22.61 19.48
CA ALA A 21 16.64 -21.37 19.69
C ALA A 21 15.26 -21.42 19.03
N GLU A 22 14.30 -22.08 19.69
CA GLU A 22 12.98 -21.45 19.75
C GLU A 22 13.24 -20.03 20.28
N VAL A 23 12.73 -19.02 19.59
CA VAL A 23 12.62 -17.69 20.21
C VAL A 23 11.72 -17.86 21.45
N ASP A 24 11.76 -16.96 22.45
CA ASP A 24 10.93 -17.07 23.66
C ASP A 24 9.40 -17.24 23.39
N ASP A 25 8.96 -17.04 22.14
CA ASP A 25 7.58 -17.24 21.66
C ASP A 25 7.30 -18.59 20.96
N GLY A 26 8.26 -19.51 20.89
CA GLY A 26 8.13 -20.83 20.25
C GLY A 26 8.28 -20.83 18.71
N SER A 27 8.68 -19.72 18.08
CA SER A 27 8.84 -19.65 16.63
C SER A 27 10.18 -20.23 16.13
N THR A 28 10.14 -20.91 14.98
CA THR A 28 11.32 -21.43 14.29
C THR A 28 12.11 -20.31 13.61
N ARG A 29 13.42 -20.27 13.81
CA ARG A 29 14.33 -19.35 13.10
C ARG A 29 14.86 -19.99 11.82
N TYR A 30 15.09 -19.15 10.81
CA TYR A 30 15.64 -19.53 9.52
C TYR A 30 16.91 -18.73 9.21
N ASP A 31 17.88 -19.38 8.60
CA ASP A 31 18.97 -18.74 7.88
C ASP A 31 18.57 -18.64 6.40
N ILE A 32 18.54 -17.41 5.88
CA ILE A 32 18.12 -17.09 4.52
C ILE A 32 19.33 -16.53 3.77
N ASP A 33 19.70 -17.16 2.66
CA ASP A 33 20.78 -16.70 1.80
C ASP A 33 20.25 -15.77 0.71
N VAL A 34 20.73 -14.54 0.70
CA VAL A 34 20.44 -13.56 -0.36
C VAL A 34 21.67 -13.41 -1.24
N ARG A 35 21.52 -13.78 -2.52
CA ARG A 35 22.59 -13.70 -3.51
C ARG A 35 22.45 -12.45 -4.37
N SER A 36 23.37 -11.51 -4.19
CA SER A 36 23.48 -10.29 -4.99
C SER A 36 23.84 -10.58 -6.45
N SER A 37 23.62 -9.59 -7.33
CA SER A 37 23.88 -9.70 -8.78
C SER A 37 25.34 -9.94 -9.14
N ASP A 38 26.27 -9.51 -8.29
CA ASP A 38 27.71 -9.78 -8.37
C ASP A 38 28.08 -11.23 -8.00
N GLY A 39 27.11 -12.03 -7.55
CA GLY A 39 27.29 -13.41 -7.09
C GLY A 39 27.60 -13.54 -5.60
N THR A 40 27.82 -12.43 -4.88
CA THR A 40 28.07 -12.43 -3.44
C THR A 40 26.82 -12.91 -2.70
N THR A 41 26.99 -13.88 -1.81
CA THR A 41 25.88 -14.41 -0.98
C THR A 41 26.04 -13.91 0.44
N THR A 42 24.98 -13.29 0.97
CA THR A 42 24.91 -12.85 2.37
C THR A 42 23.82 -13.64 3.08
N THR A 43 24.16 -14.25 4.21
CA THR A 43 23.20 -14.97 5.03
C THR A 43 22.57 -14.05 6.08
N TYR A 44 21.26 -14.16 6.25
CA TYR A 44 20.48 -13.43 7.24
C TYR A 44 19.73 -14.40 8.13
N ARG A 45 19.81 -14.23 9.45
CA ARG A 45 19.04 -15.02 10.40
C ARG A 45 17.78 -14.30 10.81
N THR A 46 16.63 -14.95 10.68
CA THR A 46 15.35 -14.39 11.10
C THR A 46 15.30 -14.23 12.61
N ILE A 47 14.89 -13.06 13.09
CA ILE A 47 14.52 -12.81 14.48
C ILE A 47 13.05 -13.17 14.69
N ARG A 48 12.16 -12.65 13.83
CA ARG A 48 10.72 -12.92 13.85
C ARG A 48 10.04 -12.52 12.54
N LEU A 49 8.90 -13.14 12.24
CA LEU A 49 8.07 -12.79 11.09
C LEU A 49 7.38 -11.43 11.31
N LEU A 50 7.54 -10.50 10.36
CA LEU A 50 6.81 -9.23 10.33
C LEU A 50 5.41 -9.39 9.78
N SER A 51 5.33 -10.01 8.60
CA SER A 51 4.11 -10.13 7.82
C SER A 51 4.19 -11.41 7.00
N ASP A 52 3.07 -12.12 6.96
CA ASP A 52 2.88 -13.25 6.07
C ASP A 52 1.57 -13.03 5.34
N THR A 53 1.69 -12.55 4.11
CA THR A 53 0.56 -12.33 3.22
C THR A 53 0.57 -13.45 2.19
N GLY A 54 -0.10 -14.55 2.53
CA GLY A 54 -0.40 -15.63 1.60
C GLY A 54 -1.21 -15.12 0.41
N SER A 55 -1.24 -15.87 -0.68
CA SER A 55 -1.95 -15.55 -1.93
C SER A 55 -3.47 -15.45 -1.74
N GLU A 56 -3.97 -14.40 -1.09
CA GLU A 56 -5.41 -14.16 -0.90
C GLU A 56 -6.16 -13.88 -2.22
N TYR A 57 -5.42 -13.73 -3.33
CA TYR A 57 -5.96 -13.70 -4.68
C TYR A 57 -5.41 -14.88 -5.48
N LEU A 58 -6.20 -15.38 -6.45
CA LEU A 58 -5.77 -16.35 -7.48
C LEU A 58 -4.48 -15.94 -8.25
N ARG A 59 -3.96 -14.71 -8.03
CA ARG A 59 -2.70 -14.14 -8.54
C ARG A 59 -1.86 -13.42 -7.47
N GLY A 60 -2.07 -13.69 -6.17
CA GLY A 60 -1.32 -13.02 -5.10
C GLY A 60 0.14 -13.50 -5.03
N LYS A 61 1.10 -12.58 -4.95
CA LYS A 61 2.56 -12.80 -5.03
C LYS A 61 3.22 -13.51 -3.82
N GLY A 62 2.43 -14.09 -2.90
CA GLY A 62 2.90 -14.77 -1.69
C GLY A 62 4.07 -14.06 -1.00
N THR A 63 3.85 -13.06 -0.16
CA THR A 63 4.94 -12.26 0.39
C THR A 63 5.13 -12.53 1.88
N ARG A 64 6.37 -12.85 2.26
CA ARG A 64 6.81 -12.95 3.65
C ARG A 64 7.80 -11.84 3.95
N VAL A 65 7.63 -11.16 5.07
CA VAL A 65 8.52 -10.09 5.50
C VAL A 65 9.05 -10.43 6.88
N TRP A 66 10.35 -10.41 7.08
CA TRP A 66 11.04 -10.86 8.29
C TRP A 66 11.86 -9.73 8.92
N LEU A 67 11.92 -9.68 10.25
CA LEU A 67 12.99 -8.99 10.96
C LEU A 67 14.19 -9.92 10.96
N VAL A 68 15.36 -9.46 10.54
CA VAL A 68 16.56 -10.29 10.43
C VAL A 68 17.79 -9.60 11.01
N ARG A 69 18.83 -10.40 11.32
CA ARG A 69 20.21 -9.93 11.54
C ARG A 69 21.10 -10.51 10.45
N LYS A 70 22.12 -9.76 10.03
CA LYS A 70 23.15 -10.28 9.14
C LYS A 70 23.99 -11.31 9.89
N MET A 71 24.43 -12.36 9.21
CA MET A 71 25.38 -13.33 9.73
C MET A 71 26.78 -13.05 9.15
N GLU A 72 27.78 -13.00 10.02
CA GLU A 72 29.21 -12.98 9.66
C GLU A 72 29.95 -14.01 10.52
N ASP A 73 30.70 -14.91 9.87
CA ASP A 73 31.44 -16.00 10.54
C ASP A 73 30.60 -16.82 11.54
N GLY A 74 29.32 -17.03 11.22
CA GLY A 74 28.38 -17.79 12.06
C GLY A 74 27.76 -17.00 13.22
N VAL A 75 28.06 -15.71 13.35
CA VAL A 75 27.56 -14.83 14.42
C VAL A 75 26.61 -13.77 13.86
N GLU A 76 25.56 -13.45 14.62
CA GLU A 76 24.64 -12.34 14.30
C GLU A 76 25.31 -10.98 14.53
N CYS A 77 25.35 -10.13 13.52
CA CYS A 77 26.03 -8.84 13.56
C CYS A 77 25.20 -7.70 12.95
N GLY A 78 25.61 -6.46 13.24
CA GLY A 78 25.00 -5.23 12.69
C GLY A 78 23.61 -4.93 13.25
N GLU A 79 23.00 -3.85 12.76
CA GLU A 79 21.63 -3.45 13.14
C GLU A 79 20.57 -4.40 12.54
N PRO A 80 19.40 -4.55 13.17
CA PRO A 80 18.29 -5.30 12.61
C PRO A 80 17.85 -4.75 11.25
N LEU A 81 17.57 -5.65 10.31
CA LEU A 81 17.13 -5.34 8.94
C LEU A 81 15.75 -5.95 8.67
N VAL A 82 15.10 -5.47 7.61
CA VAL A 82 13.86 -6.04 7.09
C VAL A 82 14.18 -6.81 5.82
N LEU A 83 13.85 -8.11 5.78
CA LEU A 83 14.01 -8.96 4.61
C LEU A 83 12.62 -9.26 4.02
N LYS A 84 12.41 -8.89 2.75
CA LYS A 84 11.22 -9.22 1.98
C LYS A 84 11.54 -10.43 1.09
N ASP A 85 10.79 -11.50 1.30
CA ASP A 85 10.80 -12.73 0.52
C ASP A 85 9.49 -12.77 -0.28
N SER A 86 9.57 -12.84 -1.60
CA SER A 86 8.42 -12.62 -2.49
C SER A 86 8.54 -13.41 -3.78
N TRP A 87 7.42 -13.96 -4.23
CA TRP A 87 7.31 -14.64 -5.51
C TRP A 87 7.00 -13.61 -6.58
N VAL A 88 8.03 -13.26 -7.33
CA VAL A 88 7.95 -12.28 -8.42
C VAL A 88 7.75 -13.02 -9.74
N ASP A 89 6.89 -12.49 -10.61
CA ASP A 89 6.72 -13.01 -11.96
C ASP A 89 8.06 -12.99 -12.71
N SER A 90 8.38 -14.09 -13.41
CA SER A 90 9.67 -14.28 -14.09
C SER A 90 10.06 -13.16 -15.07
N ASN A 91 9.07 -12.42 -15.59
CA ASN A 91 9.25 -11.32 -16.53
C ASN A 91 9.53 -9.96 -15.87
N LEU A 92 9.39 -9.85 -14.55
CA LEU A 92 9.60 -8.61 -13.81
C LEU A 92 11.04 -8.51 -13.27
N GLN A 93 11.51 -7.27 -13.12
CA GLN A 93 12.73 -6.97 -12.39
C GLN A 93 12.46 -7.02 -10.88
N THR A 94 13.51 -7.22 -10.07
CA THR A 94 13.34 -7.19 -8.62
C THR A 94 13.12 -5.75 -8.15
N GLU A 95 12.45 -5.56 -7.01
CA GLU A 95 12.28 -4.23 -6.40
C GLU A 95 13.64 -3.52 -6.19
N GLY A 96 14.69 -4.28 -5.87
CA GLY A 96 16.04 -3.75 -5.71
C GLY A 96 16.69 -3.29 -7.03
N ASP A 97 16.47 -4.00 -8.14
CA ASP A 97 16.95 -3.58 -9.47
C ASP A 97 16.28 -2.26 -9.87
N ASN A 98 14.96 -2.15 -9.65
CA ASN A 98 14.19 -0.94 -9.94
C ASN A 98 14.68 0.22 -9.06
N LEU A 99 14.83 0.02 -7.75
CA LEU A 99 15.36 1.03 -6.83
C LEU A 99 16.77 1.49 -7.20
N HIS A 100 17.65 0.56 -7.58
CA HIS A 100 19.00 0.89 -8.04
C HIS A 100 18.95 1.77 -9.29
N THR A 101 18.13 1.40 -10.28
CA THR A 101 17.99 2.14 -11.53
C THR A 101 17.39 3.53 -11.31
N ILE A 102 16.37 3.65 -10.46
CA ILE A 102 15.76 4.93 -10.07
C ILE A 102 16.80 5.83 -9.39
N ARG A 103 17.57 5.29 -8.42
CA ARG A 103 18.55 6.06 -7.65
C ARG A 103 19.72 6.57 -8.49
N ASN A 104 20.12 5.79 -9.49
CA ASN A 104 21.24 6.12 -10.37
C ASN A 104 20.81 6.77 -11.71
N CYS A 105 19.53 7.15 -11.85
CA CYS A 105 19.05 7.84 -13.05
C CYS A 105 19.65 9.24 -13.15
N GLU A 106 20.25 9.58 -14.30
CA GLU A 106 20.93 10.86 -14.56
C GLU A 106 19.96 12.04 -14.82
N THR A 107 18.66 11.78 -15.00
CA THR A 107 17.69 12.80 -15.45
C THR A 107 17.33 13.85 -14.39
N ASP A 108 17.80 13.71 -13.15
CA ASP A 108 17.57 14.64 -12.03
C ASP A 108 18.83 14.68 -11.12
N PRO A 109 19.48 15.86 -10.92
CA PRO A 109 20.70 16.00 -10.10
C PRO A 109 20.51 15.52 -8.64
N PRO A 110 21.58 15.35 -7.84
CA PRO A 110 21.55 14.46 -6.69
C PRO A 110 20.56 14.91 -5.60
N THR A 111 19.38 14.32 -5.62
CA THR A 111 18.37 14.34 -4.57
C THR A 111 18.51 13.11 -3.66
N GLY A 112 19.73 12.58 -3.50
CA GLY A 112 20.00 11.34 -2.74
C GLY A 112 19.34 11.35 -1.37
N ASP A 113 19.52 12.45 -0.64
CA ASP A 113 18.91 12.66 0.68
C ASP A 113 17.36 12.65 0.65
N LEU A 114 16.74 13.14 -0.43
CA LEU A 114 15.29 13.12 -0.59
C LEU A 114 14.79 11.72 -0.97
N LEU A 115 15.51 10.99 -1.82
CA LEU A 115 15.18 9.58 -2.11
C LEU A 115 15.33 8.74 -0.84
N ASP A 116 16.35 8.98 -0.04
CA ASP A 116 16.55 8.33 1.26
C ASP A 116 15.52 8.73 2.29
N LYS A 117 14.90 9.90 2.14
CA LYS A 117 13.74 10.28 2.96
C LYS A 117 12.52 9.46 2.58
N TYR A 118 12.20 9.34 1.29
CA TYR A 118 10.90 8.86 0.82
C TYR A 118 10.85 7.40 0.31
N LEU A 119 11.97 6.80 -0.07
CA LEU A 119 12.08 5.42 -0.55
C LEU A 119 12.90 4.56 0.42
N LEU A 120 12.83 3.23 0.27
CA LEU A 120 13.67 2.29 1.02
C LEU A 120 15.12 2.33 0.53
N THR A 121 16.04 2.03 1.46
CA THR A 121 17.46 1.79 1.16
C THR A 121 17.67 0.29 1.12
N VAL A 122 18.17 -0.22 -0.01
CA VAL A 122 18.38 -1.64 -0.21
C VAL A 122 19.77 -2.02 0.29
N SER A 123 19.83 -2.90 1.29
CA SER A 123 21.12 -3.44 1.77
C SER A 123 21.68 -4.51 0.84
N CYS A 124 20.80 -5.38 0.32
CA CYS A 124 21.09 -6.38 -0.71
C CYS A 124 19.75 -6.82 -1.33
N HIS A 125 19.81 -7.37 -2.53
CA HIS A 125 18.67 -8.02 -3.19
C HIS A 125 19.17 -9.02 -4.22
N GLY A 126 18.31 -9.96 -4.60
CA GLY A 126 18.69 -11.03 -5.51
C GLY A 126 17.52 -11.87 -5.95
N LYS A 127 17.75 -12.69 -6.98
CA LYS A 127 16.83 -13.76 -7.35
C LYS A 127 17.31 -15.07 -6.75
N VAL A 128 16.37 -15.97 -6.42
CA VAL A 128 16.69 -17.29 -5.85
C VAL A 128 17.27 -18.19 -6.94
N TYR A 129 18.33 -18.92 -6.60
CA TYR A 129 18.90 -19.96 -7.44
C TYR A 129 18.81 -21.30 -6.72
N VAL A 130 18.17 -22.28 -7.35
CA VAL A 130 18.09 -23.67 -6.86
C VAL A 130 18.93 -24.55 -7.78
N ASP A 131 19.85 -25.32 -7.20
CA ASP A 131 20.78 -26.18 -7.94
C ASP A 131 21.54 -25.46 -9.07
N GLY A 132 21.92 -24.20 -8.82
CA GLY A 132 22.65 -23.34 -9.76
C GLY A 132 21.81 -22.75 -10.89
N LYS A 133 20.50 -23.00 -10.92
CA LYS A 133 19.56 -22.45 -11.91
C LYS A 133 18.66 -21.40 -11.27
N LEU A 134 18.33 -20.38 -12.04
CA LEU A 134 17.38 -19.35 -11.62
C LEU A 134 16.02 -20.02 -11.34
N ASP A 135 15.46 -19.80 -10.15
CA ASP A 135 14.15 -20.34 -9.82
C ASP A 135 13.06 -19.61 -10.61
N HIS A 136 12.26 -20.41 -11.30
CA HIS A 136 11.04 -19.99 -11.99
C HIS A 136 9.97 -20.95 -11.48
N THR A 137 9.37 -20.63 -10.33
CA THR A 137 8.53 -21.51 -9.49
C THR A 137 7.33 -22.18 -10.22
N LEU A 138 7.11 -21.92 -11.50
CA LEU A 138 6.22 -22.69 -12.38
C LEU A 138 6.63 -24.17 -12.51
N CYS A 139 7.86 -24.54 -12.18
CA CYS A 139 8.38 -25.91 -12.32
C CYS A 139 7.96 -26.87 -11.19
N HIS A 140 7.54 -26.38 -10.01
CA HIS A 140 7.61 -27.18 -8.78
C HIS A 140 6.42 -27.10 -7.81
N LEU A 141 5.29 -26.46 -8.17
CA LEU A 141 4.16 -26.35 -7.26
C LEU A 141 3.42 -27.68 -7.06
N SER A 142 3.70 -28.36 -5.95
CA SER A 142 2.85 -29.38 -5.33
C SER A 142 2.75 -29.11 -3.82
N ASP A 143 1.50 -28.94 -3.37
CA ASP A 143 0.99 -28.95 -1.98
C ASP A 143 1.09 -27.65 -1.13
N PRO A 144 -0.06 -26.97 -0.87
CA PRO A 144 -0.17 -25.85 0.06
C PRO A 144 -0.71 -26.31 1.41
N LYS A 145 0.14 -26.47 2.44
CA LYS A 145 -0.32 -26.59 3.84
C LYS A 145 0.81 -26.43 4.87
N ALA A 146 0.92 -25.22 5.42
CA ALA A 146 1.26 -24.98 6.84
C ALA A 146 1.09 -23.49 7.14
N LEU A 147 0.10 -23.12 7.96
CA LEU A 147 -0.13 -21.75 8.41
C LEU A 147 -0.73 -21.76 9.82
N HIS A 148 0.10 -21.53 10.83
CA HIS A 148 -0.22 -21.14 12.21
C HIS A 148 1.01 -20.35 12.72
N THR A 149 0.97 -19.25 13.47
CA THR A 149 -0.08 -18.55 14.21
C THR A 149 0.28 -17.05 14.26
N ARG A 150 -0.73 -16.20 14.45
CA ARG A 150 -0.66 -14.73 14.32
C ARG A 150 0.15 -14.04 15.43
N LEU A 151 1.16 -13.28 15.03
CA LEU A 151 1.56 -12.04 15.70
C LEU A 151 1.55 -10.92 14.67
N ARG A 152 0.72 -9.90 14.89
CA ARG A 152 0.57 -8.75 13.97
C ARG A 152 1.71 -7.78 14.22
N PHE A 153 2.64 -7.64 13.27
CA PHE A 153 3.04 -6.27 12.97
C PHE A 153 1.87 -5.62 12.26
N ARG A 154 1.34 -4.54 12.84
CA ARG A 154 0.66 -3.57 11.99
C ARG A 154 1.76 -2.91 11.17
N LEU A 155 1.95 -3.36 9.92
CA LEU A 155 2.03 -2.41 8.82
C LEU A 155 0.83 -1.50 9.05
N GLN A 156 1.06 -0.33 9.65
CA GLN A 156 -0.03 0.57 9.93
C GLN A 156 -0.42 1.14 8.57
N THR A 157 -1.29 0.39 7.87
CA THR A 157 -2.08 0.82 6.71
C THR A 157 -3.08 1.84 7.21
N SER A 158 -2.52 2.93 7.70
CA SER A 158 -3.20 4.13 8.08
C SER A 158 -2.95 5.08 6.95
N LEU A 159 -4.01 5.54 6.29
CA LEU A 159 -3.92 6.79 5.57
C LEU A 159 -3.86 7.90 6.62
N TYR A 160 -2.78 7.91 7.40
CA TYR A 160 -2.42 9.07 8.18
C TYR A 160 -2.17 10.14 7.12
N PRO A 161 -2.83 11.30 7.17
CA PRO A 161 -2.69 12.32 6.13
C PRO A 161 -1.24 12.67 5.77
N PRO A 162 -0.27 12.70 6.71
CA PRO A 162 1.17 12.79 6.39
C PRO A 162 1.68 11.72 5.41
N GLY A 163 1.10 10.52 5.41
CA GLY A 163 1.44 9.46 4.47
C GLY A 163 0.94 9.70 3.05
N ALA A 164 -0.19 10.37 2.85
CA ALA A 164 -0.65 10.78 1.53
C ALA A 164 0.22 11.90 0.94
N THR A 165 0.63 12.85 1.78
CA THR A 165 1.63 13.87 1.42
C THR A 165 2.94 13.20 1.01
N VAL A 166 3.45 12.26 1.81
CA VAL A 166 4.66 11.51 1.49
C VAL A 166 4.54 10.70 0.20
N LYS A 167 3.41 10.01 -0.05
CA LYS A 167 3.17 9.33 -1.34
C LYS A 167 3.31 10.29 -2.52
N THR A 168 2.72 11.49 -2.40
CA THR A 168 2.74 12.48 -3.48
C THR A 168 4.15 12.99 -3.74
N LEU A 169 4.90 13.32 -2.70
CA LEU A 169 6.30 13.77 -2.82
C LEU A 169 7.23 12.66 -3.35
N ALA A 170 7.02 11.42 -2.90
CA ALA A 170 7.76 10.26 -3.40
C ALA A 170 7.48 10.02 -4.89
N LEU A 171 6.22 10.13 -5.31
CA LEU A 171 5.84 10.02 -6.71
C LEU A 171 6.40 11.15 -7.56
N GLN A 172 6.44 12.39 -7.06
CA GLN A 172 7.09 13.49 -7.76
C GLN A 172 8.55 13.16 -8.09
N LEU A 173 9.30 12.62 -7.13
CA LEU A 173 10.69 12.22 -7.33
C LEU A 173 10.82 11.05 -8.32
N LEU A 174 9.87 10.12 -8.30
CA LEU A 174 9.82 8.98 -9.22
C LEU A 174 9.53 9.44 -10.66
N HIS A 175 8.53 10.31 -10.83
CA HIS A 175 8.11 10.88 -12.11
C HIS A 175 9.21 11.75 -12.73
N ARG A 176 9.92 12.57 -11.94
CA ARG A 176 11.10 13.32 -12.40
C ARG A 176 12.23 12.44 -12.93
N ARG A 177 12.30 11.19 -12.47
CA ARG A 177 13.27 10.18 -12.93
C ARG A 177 12.79 9.37 -14.13
N GLY A 178 11.61 9.68 -14.66
CA GLY A 178 11.05 8.95 -15.79
C GLY A 178 10.41 7.62 -15.40
N TRP A 179 9.99 7.43 -14.15
CA TRP A 179 9.36 6.20 -13.68
C TRP A 179 7.94 6.45 -13.20
N VAL A 180 7.07 5.46 -13.34
CA VAL A 180 5.71 5.41 -12.77
C VAL A 180 5.60 4.20 -11.85
N HIS A 181 4.84 4.31 -10.76
CA HIS A 181 4.78 3.26 -9.73
C HIS A 181 3.80 2.12 -10.11
N CYS A 182 2.68 2.45 -10.77
CA CYS A 182 1.68 1.52 -11.29
C CYS A 182 0.87 0.70 -10.26
N ASP A 183 1.20 0.76 -8.97
CA ASP A 183 0.49 0.04 -7.90
C ASP A 183 0.39 0.86 -6.61
N ILE A 184 -0.08 2.10 -6.74
CA ILE A 184 -0.33 2.93 -5.57
C ILE A 184 -1.59 2.44 -4.85
N SER A 185 -1.41 1.96 -3.63
CA SER A 185 -2.49 1.46 -2.77
C SER A 185 -2.31 1.89 -1.31
N THR A 186 -3.29 1.59 -0.46
CA THR A 186 -3.16 1.76 1.00
C THR A 186 -2.14 0.82 1.64
N GLY A 187 -1.73 -0.26 0.95
CA GLY A 187 -0.75 -1.23 1.43
C GLY A 187 0.70 -0.79 1.19
N ASN A 188 0.90 0.04 0.16
CA ASN A 188 2.24 0.39 -0.33
C ASN A 188 2.74 1.69 0.32
N ILE A 189 2.57 1.82 1.63
CA ILE A 189 3.24 2.82 2.47
C ILE A 189 3.74 2.13 3.73
N MET A 190 5.03 2.26 4.02
CA MET A 190 5.57 1.91 5.32
C MET A 190 5.59 3.15 6.22
N VAL A 191 5.07 2.99 7.43
CA VAL A 191 5.07 4.03 8.47
C VAL A 191 5.76 3.44 9.70
N MET A 192 6.76 4.13 10.23
CA MET A 192 7.39 3.80 11.50
C MET A 192 7.55 5.05 12.36
N ARG A 193 7.58 4.88 13.68
CA ARG A 193 7.99 5.94 14.61
C ARG A 193 9.35 5.58 15.17
N LYS A 194 10.32 6.46 15.02
CA LYS A 194 11.68 6.33 15.57
C LYS A 194 11.99 7.58 16.38
N ASP A 195 12.32 7.41 17.65
CA ASP A 195 12.67 8.51 18.57
C ASP A 195 11.61 9.64 18.60
N GLY A 196 10.33 9.26 18.53
CA GLY A 196 9.22 10.21 18.49
C GLY A 196 8.96 10.84 17.11
N VAL A 197 9.81 10.61 16.12
CA VAL A 197 9.66 11.10 14.74
C VAL A 197 8.93 10.08 13.88
N LEU A 198 7.94 10.52 13.11
CA LEU A 198 7.25 9.67 12.13
C LEU A 198 8.07 9.62 10.84
N ILE A 199 8.48 8.42 10.45
CA ILE A 199 9.15 8.13 9.19
C ILE A 199 8.15 7.40 8.30
N VAL A 200 7.99 7.89 7.07
CA VAL A 200 7.07 7.33 6.09
C VAL A 200 7.80 7.11 4.77
N LYS A 201 7.59 5.96 4.15
CA LYS A 201 8.25 5.57 2.90
C LYS A 201 7.27 4.92 1.93
N LEU A 202 7.42 5.24 0.65
CA LEU A 202 6.79 4.51 -0.45
C LEU A 202 7.57 3.21 -0.69
N VAL A 203 6.85 2.13 -0.94
CA VAL A 203 7.39 0.77 -1.09
C VAL A 203 6.67 0.03 -2.20
N ASP A 204 7.20 -1.12 -2.60
CA ASP A 204 6.63 -2.03 -3.59
C ASP A 204 6.75 -1.52 -5.04
N LEU A 205 8.00 -1.25 -5.43
CA LEU A 205 8.35 -0.81 -6.78
C LEU A 205 8.52 -1.96 -7.78
N GLU A 206 8.04 -3.17 -7.48
CA GLU A 206 8.16 -4.32 -8.40
C GLU A 206 7.38 -4.14 -9.70
N LEU A 207 6.25 -3.41 -9.64
CA LEU A 207 5.41 -3.10 -10.80
C LEU A 207 5.76 -1.75 -11.43
N ALA A 208 6.77 -1.05 -10.90
CA ALA A 208 7.17 0.24 -11.42
C ALA A 208 7.72 0.09 -12.84
N GLU A 209 7.35 1.02 -13.72
CA GLU A 209 7.70 0.98 -15.13
C GLU A 209 8.47 2.25 -15.54
N SER A 210 9.49 2.06 -16.36
CA SER A 210 10.24 3.18 -16.94
C SER A 210 9.52 3.76 -18.15
N MET A 211 9.42 5.08 -18.19
CA MET A 211 8.90 5.85 -19.32
C MET A 211 9.92 6.06 -20.46
N ALA A 212 11.20 5.74 -20.24
CA ALA A 212 12.27 5.94 -21.24
C ALA A 212 12.31 4.85 -22.34
N GLY A 213 11.68 3.69 -22.10
CA GLY A 213 11.68 2.56 -23.05
C GLY A 213 10.64 2.64 -24.16
N GLN A 214 10.77 1.76 -25.17
CA GLN A 214 9.75 1.51 -26.20
C GLN A 214 8.41 1.15 -25.56
N HIS A 215 7.30 1.45 -26.25
CA HIS A 215 5.95 1.07 -25.84
C HIS A 215 5.86 -0.45 -25.64
N LYS A 216 5.98 -0.88 -24.37
CA LYS A 216 5.66 -2.25 -23.97
C LYS A 216 4.16 -2.34 -23.76
N LEU A 217 3.59 -3.49 -24.10
CA LEU A 217 2.19 -3.77 -23.84
C LEU A 217 1.93 -3.55 -22.35
N CYS A 218 1.08 -2.57 -22.03
CA CYS A 218 0.65 -2.31 -20.67
C CYS A 218 -0.02 -3.58 -20.13
N HIS A 219 0.61 -4.28 -19.19
CA HIS A 219 -0.09 -5.37 -18.49
C HIS A 219 -1.13 -4.76 -17.56
N TYR A 220 -2.31 -5.37 -17.46
CA TYR A 220 -3.30 -5.00 -16.44
C TYR A 220 -2.72 -5.38 -15.07
N ILE A 221 -2.09 -4.41 -14.38
CA ILE A 221 -1.37 -4.60 -13.12
C ILE A 221 -1.89 -3.63 -12.05
N GLY A 222 -1.60 -3.95 -10.80
CA GLY A 222 -1.95 -3.13 -9.64
C GLY A 222 -3.19 -3.60 -8.88
N THR A 223 -3.47 -2.90 -7.78
CA THR A 223 -4.52 -3.27 -6.83
C THR A 223 -5.92 -2.87 -7.36
N PRO A 224 -6.86 -3.81 -7.60
CA PRO A 224 -8.11 -3.54 -8.35
C PRO A 224 -8.92 -2.32 -7.93
N GLY A 225 -9.00 -2.03 -6.62
CA GLY A 225 -9.73 -0.87 -6.12
C GLY A 225 -9.06 0.49 -6.37
N PHE A 226 -7.77 0.51 -6.69
CA PHE A 226 -6.96 1.73 -6.84
C PHE A 226 -6.39 1.92 -8.25
N ILE A 227 -6.50 0.91 -9.13
CA ILE A 227 -6.14 1.01 -10.56
C ILE A 227 -6.83 2.24 -11.19
N ALA A 228 -6.17 2.95 -12.10
CA ALA A 228 -6.76 4.08 -12.82
C ALA A 228 -7.83 3.64 -13.85
N GLU A 229 -8.82 4.46 -14.18
CA GLU A 229 -9.91 4.06 -15.10
C GLU A 229 -9.38 3.73 -16.50
N GLU A 230 -8.49 4.56 -17.02
CA GLU A 230 -7.88 4.35 -18.34
C GLU A 230 -7.08 3.07 -18.40
N VAL A 231 -6.39 2.75 -17.31
CA VAL A 231 -5.65 1.51 -17.13
C VAL A 231 -6.59 0.32 -17.13
N ALA A 232 -7.72 0.43 -16.41
CA ALA A 232 -8.74 -0.62 -16.38
C ALA A 232 -9.48 -0.77 -17.71
N ALA A 233 -9.58 0.31 -18.49
CA ALA A 233 -10.16 0.33 -19.83
C ALA A 233 -9.14 -0.06 -20.91
N HIS A 234 -7.84 -0.06 -20.57
CA HIS A 234 -6.72 -0.25 -21.48
C HIS A 234 -6.70 0.74 -22.66
N ARG A 235 -7.12 1.98 -22.40
CA ARG A 235 -7.22 3.05 -23.41
C ARG A 235 -7.32 4.41 -22.75
N TYR A 236 -6.89 5.45 -23.46
CA TYR A 236 -7.18 6.85 -23.14
C TYR A 236 -8.69 7.11 -23.28
N THR A 237 -9.26 7.91 -22.37
CA THR A 237 -10.71 8.09 -22.22
C THR A 237 -11.16 9.54 -22.17
N HIS A 238 -10.25 10.50 -22.04
CA HIS A 238 -10.55 11.94 -21.93
C HIS A 238 -10.13 12.74 -23.16
N GLY A 239 -9.22 12.21 -23.98
CA GLY A 239 -8.85 12.82 -25.26
C GLY A 239 -10.01 12.83 -26.26
N GLY A 240 -10.48 14.02 -26.63
CA GLY A 240 -11.51 14.25 -27.66
C GLY A 240 -11.10 13.88 -29.09
N GLY A 241 -10.04 13.11 -29.27
CA GLY A 241 -9.65 12.55 -30.55
C GLY A 241 -10.65 11.48 -30.98
N ARG A 242 -11.65 11.89 -31.77
CA ARG A 242 -12.32 10.99 -32.72
C ARG A 242 -11.25 10.06 -33.30
N LEU A 243 -11.38 8.76 -33.08
CA LEU A 243 -10.80 7.78 -33.99
C LEU A 243 -11.39 8.10 -35.38
N GLY A 244 -10.70 8.95 -36.14
CA GLY A 244 -10.95 9.24 -37.55
C GLY A 244 -12.20 10.06 -37.90
N GLU A 245 -12.12 11.38 -37.82
CA GLU A 245 -12.36 12.20 -39.02
C GLU A 245 -10.99 12.45 -39.68
N SER A 246 -10.31 11.36 -40.01
CA SER A 246 -9.22 11.35 -40.99
C SER A 246 -9.70 10.42 -42.09
N THR A 247 -9.61 10.89 -43.33
CA THR A 247 -9.97 10.16 -44.55
C THR A 247 -8.99 9.03 -44.88
N GLU A 248 -8.07 8.69 -43.97
CA GLU A 248 -7.15 7.57 -44.10
C GLU A 248 -7.58 6.38 -43.24
N LYS A 249 -7.37 5.18 -43.79
CA LYS A 249 -7.88 3.86 -43.36
C LYS A 249 -7.98 3.64 -41.83
N PRO A 250 -9.00 2.89 -41.36
CA PRO A 250 -9.16 2.60 -39.94
C PRO A 250 -7.93 1.90 -39.36
N ILE A 251 -7.39 2.46 -38.29
CA ILE A 251 -6.25 1.93 -37.54
C ILE A 251 -6.69 0.59 -36.91
N PRO A 252 -5.93 -0.51 -37.07
CA PRO A 252 -6.26 -1.78 -36.43
C PRO A 252 -6.36 -1.65 -34.91
N VAL A 253 -7.36 -2.30 -34.29
CA VAL A 253 -7.53 -2.32 -32.82
C VAL A 253 -6.29 -2.84 -32.09
N SER A 254 -5.53 -3.76 -32.70
CA SER A 254 -4.24 -4.24 -32.20
C SER A 254 -3.16 -3.15 -32.14
N MET A 255 -3.23 -2.13 -33.01
CA MET A 255 -2.34 -0.97 -33.01
C MET A 255 -2.81 0.08 -31.98
N ILE A 256 -4.12 0.18 -31.71
CA ILE A 256 -4.68 1.01 -30.63
C ILE A 256 -4.33 0.44 -29.24
N ASN A 257 -4.36 -0.88 -29.08
CA ASN A 257 -3.91 -1.53 -27.85
C ASN A 257 -2.38 -1.48 -27.66
N ALA A 258 -1.62 -1.10 -28.71
CA ALA A 258 -0.19 -0.81 -28.64
C ALA A 258 0.12 0.68 -28.32
N ILE A 259 -0.90 1.53 -28.22
CA ILE A 259 -0.80 2.98 -28.05
C ILE A 259 -0.95 3.40 -26.57
N PHE A 260 -1.66 2.64 -25.74
CA PHE A 260 -1.88 2.98 -24.33
C PHE A 260 -0.66 2.67 -23.45
N ARG A 261 -0.28 3.63 -22.60
CA ARG A 261 0.82 3.50 -21.63
C ARG A 261 0.44 4.05 -20.27
N TYR A 262 0.90 3.40 -19.20
CA TYR A 262 0.91 4.00 -17.88
C TYR A 262 1.68 5.32 -17.89
N ASN A 263 1.14 6.32 -17.20
CA ASN A 263 1.75 7.65 -17.08
C ASN A 263 1.51 8.24 -15.67
N PRO A 264 2.16 9.36 -15.32
CA PRO A 264 2.06 9.97 -13.99
C PRO A 264 0.64 10.28 -13.50
N LEU A 265 -0.30 10.58 -14.41
CA LEU A 265 -1.69 10.87 -14.05
C LEU A 265 -2.38 9.64 -13.46
N HIS A 266 -2.01 8.43 -13.90
CA HIS A 266 -2.56 7.19 -13.37
C HIS A 266 -2.12 6.95 -11.92
N ASP A 267 -0.86 7.25 -11.57
CA ASP A 267 -0.40 7.18 -10.18
C ASP A 267 -1.13 8.21 -9.30
N LEU A 268 -1.33 9.44 -9.79
CA LEU A 268 -2.06 10.50 -9.09
C LEU A 268 -3.54 10.12 -8.91
N GLU A 269 -4.18 9.51 -9.91
CA GLU A 269 -5.52 8.96 -9.79
C GLU A 269 -5.60 7.89 -8.70
N SER A 270 -4.63 6.97 -8.64
CA SER A 270 -4.55 5.97 -7.58
C SER A 270 -4.42 6.61 -6.19
N ILE A 271 -3.66 7.71 -6.04
CA ILE A 271 -3.64 8.47 -4.76
C ILE A 271 -5.02 9.05 -4.45
N TRP A 272 -5.73 9.58 -5.44
CA TRP A 272 -7.09 10.09 -5.24
C TRP A 272 -8.04 8.97 -4.77
N TRP A 273 -7.96 7.78 -5.37
CA TRP A 273 -8.70 6.60 -4.92
C TRP A 273 -8.33 6.19 -3.49
N VAL A 274 -7.06 6.30 -3.10
CA VAL A 274 -6.62 6.07 -1.73
C VAL A 274 -7.25 7.07 -0.75
N ALA A 275 -7.30 8.36 -1.11
CA ALA A 275 -7.93 9.40 -0.31
C ALA A 275 -9.44 9.19 -0.16
N TYR A 276 -10.10 8.85 -1.27
CA TYR A 276 -11.51 8.48 -1.28
C TYR A 276 -11.75 7.25 -0.40
N TYR A 277 -10.97 6.18 -0.56
CA TYR A 277 -11.08 4.97 0.26
C TYR A 277 -11.04 5.29 1.76
N TYR A 278 -10.13 6.15 2.19
CA TYR A 278 -9.99 6.47 3.60
C TYR A 278 -11.21 7.15 4.19
N ILE A 279 -11.79 8.14 3.52
CA ILE A 279 -12.93 8.86 4.10
C ILE A 279 -14.19 7.99 4.13
N TYR A 280 -14.39 7.13 3.12
CA TYR A 280 -15.59 6.28 3.01
C TYR A 280 -15.49 4.95 3.76
N ARG A 281 -14.28 4.45 4.03
CA ARG A 281 -14.05 3.20 4.79
C ARG A 281 -13.68 3.42 6.26
N ARG A 282 -13.92 4.61 6.79
CA ARG A 282 -13.58 4.96 8.17
C ARG A 282 -14.72 5.68 8.87
N ILE A 283 -14.68 5.67 10.19
CA ILE A 283 -15.67 6.29 11.07
C ILE A 283 -15.03 7.43 11.84
N VAL A 284 -15.81 8.45 12.19
CA VAL A 284 -15.36 9.47 13.15
C VAL A 284 -15.50 8.88 14.55
N VAL A 285 -14.40 8.78 15.28
CA VAL A 285 -14.31 8.23 16.64
C VAL A 285 -14.42 9.32 17.69
N SER A 286 -13.82 10.49 17.44
CA SER A 286 -13.95 11.66 18.31
C SER A 286 -13.82 12.95 17.51
N VAL A 287 -14.28 14.06 18.09
CA VAL A 287 -14.14 15.44 17.59
C VAL A 287 -13.70 16.31 18.77
N ASP A 288 -12.62 17.08 18.62
CA ASP A 288 -12.02 17.88 19.70
C ASP A 288 -11.77 17.07 21.00
N GLY A 289 -11.41 15.79 20.87
CA GLY A 289 -11.20 14.89 22.01
C GLY A 289 -12.48 14.34 22.65
N THR A 290 -13.66 14.80 22.21
CA THR A 290 -14.96 14.30 22.65
C THR A 290 -15.33 13.05 21.84
N PRO A 291 -15.48 11.87 22.45
CA PRO A 291 -15.89 10.66 21.74
C PRO A 291 -17.26 10.85 21.07
N VAL A 292 -17.38 10.38 19.82
CA VAL A 292 -18.68 10.31 19.16
C VAL A 292 -19.35 9.02 19.61
N LEU A 293 -20.50 9.13 20.29
CA LEU A 293 -21.22 7.98 20.81
C LEU A 293 -21.90 7.19 19.68
N ALA A 294 -22.00 5.87 19.85
CA ALA A 294 -22.57 4.97 18.85
C ALA A 294 -24.08 5.17 18.59
N ASP A 295 -24.77 5.93 19.44
CA ASP A 295 -26.17 6.30 19.33
C ASP A 295 -26.42 7.66 18.68
N ASP A 296 -25.37 8.42 18.35
CA ASP A 296 -25.50 9.65 17.57
C ASP A 296 -26.22 9.32 16.24
N GLU A 297 -27.33 10.00 15.97
CA GLU A 297 -28.12 9.81 14.74
C GLU A 297 -27.24 9.95 13.49
N SER A 298 -26.21 10.80 13.55
CA SER A 298 -25.24 10.97 12.46
C SER A 298 -24.31 9.75 12.24
N GLN A 299 -24.31 8.77 13.16
CA GLN A 299 -23.57 7.51 13.10
C GLN A 299 -24.48 6.26 12.92
N ARG A 300 -25.80 6.34 13.17
CA ARG A 300 -26.70 5.16 13.11
C ARG A 300 -27.06 4.73 11.68
N GLU A 301 -27.21 5.65 10.74
CA GLU A 301 -27.47 5.36 9.31
C GLU A 301 -26.18 5.08 8.51
N TRP A 302 -25.04 5.44 9.10
CA TRP A 302 -23.70 5.45 8.51
C TRP A 302 -23.14 4.11 8.02
N PRO A 303 -23.15 3.00 8.81
CA PRO A 303 -22.21 1.90 8.55
C PRO A 303 -22.67 0.97 7.42
N CYS A 304 -23.97 0.92 7.15
CA CYS A 304 -24.55 0.09 6.10
C CYS A 304 -24.51 0.81 4.75
N GLU A 305 -24.94 2.06 4.70
CA GLU A 305 -25.00 2.83 3.45
C GLU A 305 -23.63 3.29 2.99
N ALA A 306 -22.79 3.88 3.85
CA ALA A 306 -21.43 4.29 3.46
C ALA A 306 -20.58 3.09 3.01
N ARG A 307 -20.72 1.94 3.67
CA ARG A 307 -20.04 0.69 3.27
C ARG A 307 -20.59 0.16 1.95
N HIS A 308 -21.90 0.25 1.72
CA HIS A 308 -22.53 -0.17 0.48
C HIS A 308 -22.10 0.73 -0.68
N CYS A 309 -22.14 2.06 -0.49
CA CYS A 309 -21.67 3.06 -1.45
C CYS A 309 -20.18 2.86 -1.75
N ALA A 310 -19.32 2.76 -0.73
CA ALA A 310 -17.89 2.46 -0.92
C ALA A 310 -17.68 1.14 -1.67
N ARG A 311 -18.42 0.08 -1.32
CA ARG A 311 -18.31 -1.20 -2.02
C ARG A 311 -18.76 -1.09 -3.48
N ARG A 312 -19.83 -0.36 -3.78
CA ARG A 312 -20.25 -0.12 -5.15
C ARG A 312 -19.20 0.67 -5.91
N THR A 313 -18.73 1.79 -5.39
CA THR A 313 -17.73 2.62 -6.06
C THR A 313 -16.41 1.88 -6.35
N PHE A 314 -15.92 1.07 -5.40
CA PHE A 314 -14.63 0.39 -5.55
C PHE A 314 -14.67 -0.91 -6.35
N TYR A 315 -15.84 -1.56 -6.47
CA TYR A 315 -15.94 -2.90 -7.06
C TYR A 315 -16.93 -3.00 -8.22
N ASP A 316 -17.76 -1.98 -8.46
CA ASP A 316 -18.61 -1.87 -9.65
C ASP A 316 -17.91 -1.01 -10.70
N ARG A 317 -17.50 -1.64 -11.80
CA ARG A 317 -16.77 -0.99 -12.90
C ARG A 317 -17.57 0.15 -13.52
N SER A 318 -18.89 0.00 -13.67
CA SER A 318 -19.72 1.04 -14.30
C SER A 318 -19.81 2.28 -13.43
N VAL A 319 -19.98 2.09 -12.12
CA VAL A 319 -19.99 3.20 -11.15
C VAL A 319 -18.63 3.88 -11.14
N ARG A 320 -17.55 3.10 -11.05
CA ARG A 320 -16.18 3.61 -11.01
C ARG A 320 -15.82 4.41 -12.27
N SER A 321 -16.17 3.90 -13.44
CA SER A 321 -15.97 4.60 -14.72
C SER A 321 -16.67 5.95 -14.75
N HIS A 322 -17.91 6.03 -14.23
CA HIS A 322 -18.66 7.28 -14.14
C HIS A 322 -18.04 8.31 -13.18
N MET A 323 -17.32 7.85 -12.14
CA MET A 323 -16.76 8.73 -11.11
C MET A 323 -15.66 9.65 -11.64
N LEU A 324 -14.84 9.18 -12.57
CA LEU A 324 -13.71 9.94 -13.11
C LEU A 324 -13.88 10.35 -14.58
N SER A 325 -14.83 9.77 -15.31
CA SER A 325 -15.16 10.20 -16.68
C SER A 325 -15.93 11.53 -16.78
N GLN A 326 -16.38 12.11 -15.65
CA GLN A 326 -17.20 13.33 -15.67
C GLN A 326 -16.81 14.37 -14.60
N TYR A 327 -16.93 15.64 -14.99
CA TYR A 327 -16.77 16.82 -14.13
C TYR A 327 -17.81 16.94 -13.00
N LEU A 328 -18.90 16.17 -13.07
CA LEU A 328 -20.03 16.34 -12.16
C LEU A 328 -19.67 16.04 -10.70
N PRO A 329 -20.20 16.83 -9.75
CA PRO A 329 -20.15 16.50 -8.33
C PRO A 329 -20.83 15.15 -8.10
N ILE A 330 -20.20 14.29 -7.32
CA ILE A 330 -20.83 13.03 -6.92
C ILE A 330 -21.71 13.38 -5.73
N ALA A 331 -23.00 13.62 -5.96
CA ALA A 331 -23.94 14.01 -4.89
C ALA A 331 -24.01 12.94 -3.79
N ASP A 332 -23.95 11.67 -4.19
CA ASP A 332 -23.90 10.48 -3.33
C ASP A 332 -22.65 10.40 -2.45
N LEU A 333 -21.63 11.22 -2.74
CA LEU A 333 -20.42 11.35 -1.93
C LEU A 333 -20.81 11.99 -0.57
N TYR A 334 -21.69 12.98 -0.57
CA TYR A 334 -21.96 13.75 0.66
C TYR A 334 -23.03 13.14 1.56
N CYS A 335 -23.97 12.34 1.02
CA CYS A 335 -25.14 11.88 1.76
C CYS A 335 -24.78 10.92 2.90
N CYS A 336 -23.74 10.10 2.71
CA CYS A 336 -23.25 9.18 3.71
C CYS A 336 -21.95 9.68 4.36
N LEU A 337 -21.73 11.01 4.48
CA LEU A 337 -20.55 11.60 5.15
C LEU A 337 -20.84 12.42 6.42
N HIS A 338 -20.10 12.17 7.51
CA HIS A 338 -20.33 12.81 8.80
C HIS A 338 -20.01 14.29 8.63
N LYS A 339 -20.84 15.15 9.22
CA LYS A 339 -20.75 16.61 9.05
C LYS A 339 -19.34 17.18 9.24
N SER A 340 -18.56 16.60 10.15
CA SER A 340 -17.18 17.03 10.44
C SER A 340 -16.17 16.72 9.33
N VAL A 341 -16.44 15.75 8.44
CA VAL A 341 -15.55 15.39 7.32
C VAL A 341 -16.04 15.91 5.97
N LEU A 342 -17.23 16.52 5.89
CA LEU A 342 -17.76 17.12 4.66
C LEU A 342 -16.83 18.18 4.06
N GLY A 343 -16.12 18.94 4.90
CA GLY A 343 -15.11 19.90 4.44
C GLY A 343 -13.97 19.22 3.68
N ILE A 344 -13.48 18.09 4.19
CA ILE A 344 -12.42 17.29 3.56
C ILE A 344 -12.92 16.71 2.24
N ALA A 345 -14.14 16.16 2.22
CA ALA A 345 -14.75 15.61 1.01
C ALA A 345 -14.88 16.66 -0.10
N LYS A 346 -15.26 17.90 0.23
CA LYS A 346 -15.31 19.01 -0.73
C LYS A 346 -13.93 19.33 -1.33
N VAL A 347 -12.86 19.26 -0.53
CA VAL A 347 -11.49 19.47 -1.02
C VAL A 347 -11.06 18.33 -1.94
N ILE A 348 -11.31 17.08 -1.58
CA ILE A 348 -11.02 15.91 -2.44
C ILE A 348 -11.82 15.96 -3.75
N GLN A 349 -13.06 16.44 -3.73
CA GLN A 349 -13.85 16.65 -4.95
C GLN A 349 -13.24 17.73 -5.86
N LYS A 350 -12.69 18.82 -5.30
CA LYS A 350 -11.97 19.83 -6.08
C LYS A 350 -10.70 19.24 -6.69
N LEU A 351 -9.97 18.44 -5.92
CA LEU A 351 -8.78 17.73 -6.41
C LEU A 351 -9.14 16.78 -7.56
N LYS A 352 -10.24 16.04 -7.46
CA LYS A 352 -10.80 15.19 -8.53
C LYS A 352 -10.98 15.99 -9.82
N ARG A 353 -11.63 17.15 -9.70
CA ARG A 353 -11.93 18.02 -10.84
C ARG A 353 -10.63 18.43 -11.53
N ARG A 354 -9.62 18.88 -10.76
CA ARG A 354 -8.34 19.29 -11.32
C ARG A 354 -7.61 18.12 -12.00
N LEU A 355 -7.64 16.92 -11.43
CA LEU A 355 -7.11 15.71 -12.07
C LEU A 355 -7.77 15.44 -13.43
N VAL A 356 -9.11 15.51 -13.48
CA VAL A 356 -9.88 15.28 -14.71
C VAL A 356 -9.59 16.37 -15.76
N GLU A 357 -9.50 17.65 -15.37
CA GLU A 357 -9.09 18.74 -16.28
C GLU A 357 -7.73 18.43 -16.92
N VAL A 358 -6.76 17.99 -16.13
CA VAL A 358 -5.42 17.65 -16.63
C VAL A 358 -5.44 16.43 -17.54
N TYR A 359 -6.29 15.43 -17.29
CA TYR A 359 -6.49 14.34 -18.25
C TYR A 359 -6.98 14.86 -19.60
N PHE A 360 -8.01 15.73 -19.62
CA PHE A 360 -8.50 16.34 -20.85
C PHE A 360 -7.43 17.16 -21.58
N GLU A 361 -6.67 17.99 -20.85
CA GLU A 361 -5.58 18.81 -21.40
C GLU A 361 -4.45 17.93 -21.98
N ALA A 362 -4.01 16.91 -21.24
CA ALA A 362 -2.88 16.05 -21.62
C ALA A 362 -3.22 15.10 -22.76
N GLU A 363 -4.48 14.68 -22.88
CA GLU A 363 -4.93 13.74 -23.91
C GLU A 363 -5.41 14.42 -25.20
N GLU A 364 -5.31 15.76 -25.31
CA GLU A 364 -5.45 16.45 -26.61
C GLU A 364 -4.48 15.86 -27.65
N ASP A 365 -3.23 15.61 -27.24
CA ASP A 365 -2.31 14.73 -27.93
C ASP A 365 -1.60 13.79 -26.94
N TRP A 366 -2.21 12.61 -26.74
CA TRP A 366 -1.69 11.57 -25.86
C TRP A 366 -0.23 11.17 -26.13
N ARG A 367 0.30 11.43 -27.35
CA ARG A 367 1.69 11.15 -27.72
C ARG A 367 2.69 12.04 -27.00
N THR A 368 2.25 13.19 -26.50
CA THR A 368 3.09 14.15 -25.79
C THR A 368 3.11 13.93 -24.28
N ILE A 369 2.33 12.97 -23.78
CA ILE A 369 2.30 12.63 -22.36
C ILE A 369 3.65 12.01 -21.98
N ASP A 370 4.41 12.77 -21.21
CA ASP A 370 5.70 12.34 -20.67
C ASP A 370 5.68 12.28 -19.14
N HIS A 371 6.81 11.87 -18.58
CA HIS A 371 6.99 11.71 -17.16
C HIS A 371 6.86 13.02 -16.35
N ALA A 372 6.85 14.18 -17.01
CA ALA A 372 6.71 15.48 -16.39
C ALA A 372 5.27 16.02 -16.42
N VAL A 373 4.29 15.30 -17.01
CA VAL A 373 2.90 15.78 -17.14
C VAL A 373 2.29 16.24 -15.81
N GLY A 374 2.54 15.51 -14.72
CA GLY A 374 2.04 15.89 -13.39
C GLY A 374 2.65 17.18 -12.84
N GLU A 375 3.87 17.54 -13.25
CA GLU A 375 4.56 18.76 -12.82
C GLU A 375 4.26 19.95 -13.75
N LYS A 376 4.21 19.71 -15.07
CA LYS A 376 3.85 20.73 -16.08
C LYS A 376 2.48 21.36 -15.82
N HIS A 377 1.54 20.58 -15.29
CA HIS A 377 0.19 21.05 -14.95
C HIS A 377 0.01 21.44 -13.47
N ASP A 378 1.11 21.49 -12.69
CA ASP A 378 1.14 21.75 -11.24
C ASP A 378 0.27 20.78 -10.40
N LEU A 379 -0.08 19.64 -10.98
CA LEU A 379 -1.01 18.68 -10.37
C LEU A 379 -0.36 17.98 -9.17
N THR A 380 0.92 17.66 -9.25
CA THR A 380 1.64 16.97 -8.18
C THR A 380 1.73 17.83 -6.91
N ASN A 381 2.06 19.12 -7.06
CA ASN A 381 2.08 20.05 -5.94
C ASN A 381 0.66 20.29 -5.41
N THR A 382 -0.33 20.41 -6.29
CA THR A 382 -1.75 20.51 -5.88
C THR A 382 -2.18 19.31 -5.01
N PHE A 383 -1.79 18.09 -5.37
CA PHE A 383 -2.04 16.90 -4.55
C PHE A 383 -1.31 17.00 -3.20
N ALA A 384 -0.04 17.38 -3.19
CA ALA A 384 0.77 17.47 -1.97
C ALA A 384 0.18 18.51 -1.00
N ASP A 385 -0.14 19.70 -1.50
CA ASP A 385 -0.75 20.80 -0.76
C ASP A 385 -2.13 20.42 -0.22
N VAL A 386 -2.95 19.73 -1.01
CA VAL A 386 -4.25 19.24 -0.53
C VAL A 386 -4.07 18.23 0.59
N PHE A 387 -3.14 17.28 0.48
CA PHE A 387 -2.93 16.29 1.54
C PHE A 387 -2.27 16.88 2.78
N GLU A 388 -1.34 17.81 2.61
CA GLU A 388 -0.77 18.56 3.73
C GLU A 388 -1.84 19.43 4.39
N MET A 389 -2.69 20.10 3.62
CA MET A 389 -3.84 20.82 4.15
C MET A 389 -4.78 19.87 4.89
N ILE A 390 -5.07 18.67 4.36
CA ILE A 390 -5.87 17.67 5.05
C ILE A 390 -5.14 17.18 6.30
N ALA A 391 -3.81 17.11 6.32
CA ALA A 391 -3.02 16.73 7.50
C ALA A 391 -3.04 17.78 8.61
N ILE A 392 -2.79 19.03 8.25
CA ILE A 392 -2.79 20.18 9.16
C ILE A 392 -4.21 20.51 9.60
N LYS A 393 -5.17 20.46 8.67
CA LYS A 393 -6.61 20.68 8.90
C LYS A 393 -7.38 19.38 9.11
N GLN A 394 -6.74 18.23 9.42
CA GLN A 394 -7.40 17.21 10.24
C GLN A 394 -7.58 17.94 11.56
N PRO A 395 -8.70 18.65 11.70
CA PRO A 395 -8.72 19.86 12.48
C PRO A 395 -8.88 19.40 13.92
N ARG A 396 -8.00 19.89 14.80
CA ARG A 396 -8.33 20.11 16.22
C ARG A 396 -9.12 18.92 16.82
N GLY A 397 -8.52 17.74 16.88
CA GLY A 397 -9.07 16.60 17.62
C GLY A 397 -10.13 15.71 16.94
N ILE A 398 -10.29 15.74 15.59
CA ILE A 398 -11.04 14.68 14.89
C ILE A 398 -10.18 13.41 14.80
N MET A 399 -10.62 12.33 15.45
CA MET A 399 -10.03 11.00 15.25
C MET A 399 -10.88 10.18 14.30
N ILE A 400 -10.25 9.62 13.26
CA ILE A 400 -10.91 8.75 12.29
C ILE A 400 -10.42 7.31 12.48
N GLY A 401 -11.33 6.39 12.82
CA GLY A 401 -11.05 4.99 13.15
C GLY A 401 -11.53 4.01 12.08
N ARG A 402 -11.13 2.75 12.21
CA ARG A 402 -11.67 1.66 11.38
C ARG A 402 -13.08 1.30 11.85
N PHE A 403 -13.90 0.79 10.92
CA PHE A 403 -15.17 0.16 11.29
C PHE A 403 -14.92 -0.93 12.35
N GLY A 404 -15.63 -0.86 13.49
CA GLY A 404 -15.44 -1.74 14.65
C GLY A 404 -14.69 -1.11 15.85
N ALA A 405 -14.03 0.04 15.67
CA ALA A 405 -13.27 0.67 16.75
C ALA A 405 -14.15 1.17 17.93
N LEU A 406 -15.40 1.57 17.67
CA LEU A 406 -16.34 1.99 18.71
C LEU A 406 -16.89 0.83 19.53
N THR A 407 -17.00 -0.37 18.93
CA THR A 407 -17.41 -1.59 19.65
C THR A 407 -16.29 -2.09 20.55
N GLU A 408 -15.04 -2.00 20.11
CA GLU A 408 -13.85 -2.30 20.92
C GLU A 408 -13.72 -1.33 22.10
N ALA A 409 -13.98 -0.02 21.90
CA ALA A 409 -14.00 0.97 22.98
C ALA A 409 -15.12 0.71 24.01
N LYS A 410 -16.34 0.37 23.55
CA LYS A 410 -17.44 -0.04 24.45
C LYS A 410 -17.13 -1.30 25.26
N GLN A 411 -16.43 -2.27 24.66
CA GLN A 411 -16.02 -3.48 25.38
C GLN A 411 -14.92 -3.20 26.42
N ALA A 412 -14.01 -2.27 26.13
CA ALA A 412 -13.01 -1.82 27.10
C ALA A 412 -13.65 -1.03 28.26
N ASP A 413 -14.58 -0.12 27.99
CA ASP A 413 -15.30 0.63 29.04
C ASP A 413 -16.20 -0.28 29.89
N ASN A 414 -16.85 -1.28 29.27
CA ASN A 414 -17.65 -2.26 29.99
C ASN A 414 -16.78 -3.20 30.84
N ALA A 415 -15.59 -3.57 30.39
CA ALA A 415 -14.65 -4.39 31.17
C ALA A 415 -14.10 -3.61 32.38
N VAL A 416 -13.81 -2.32 32.23
CA VAL A 416 -13.40 -1.44 33.34
C VAL A 416 -14.53 -1.27 34.37
N HIS A 417 -15.79 -1.23 33.93
CA HIS A 417 -16.95 -1.16 34.83
C HIS A 417 -17.36 -2.51 35.44
N GLU A 418 -16.95 -3.65 34.88
CA GLU A 418 -17.13 -4.97 35.50
C GLU A 418 -16.06 -5.26 36.57
N ASP A 419 -14.82 -4.80 36.37
CA ASP A 419 -13.76 -4.91 37.39
C ASP A 419 -14.06 -4.08 38.65
N ASP A 420 -14.63 -2.87 38.50
CA ASP A 420 -15.07 -2.02 39.63
C ASP A 420 -16.26 -2.60 40.43
N LYS A 421 -17.07 -3.47 39.80
CA LYS A 421 -18.15 -4.18 40.50
C LYS A 421 -17.69 -5.46 41.20
N SER A 422 -16.55 -6.01 40.81
CA SER A 422 -15.97 -7.17 41.52
C SER A 422 -15.18 -6.75 42.77
N ALA A 423 -14.72 -5.50 42.85
CA ALA A 423 -13.95 -4.96 43.97
C ALA A 423 -14.81 -4.43 45.15
N THR A 424 -16.14 -4.37 45.03
CA THR A 424 -17.03 -3.79 46.06
C THR A 424 -17.95 -4.79 46.78
N SER A 425 -17.77 -6.11 46.59
CA SER A 425 -18.59 -7.13 47.27
C SER A 425 -17.84 -8.05 48.24
N SER A 426 -16.64 -7.68 48.71
CA SER A 426 -15.88 -8.51 49.66
C SER A 426 -15.30 -7.69 50.82
N GLU A 427 -16.14 -6.99 51.59
CA GLU A 427 -15.72 -6.47 52.91
C GLU A 427 -16.92 -6.05 53.78
N THR A 428 -17.64 -7.02 54.36
CA THR A 428 -18.30 -6.86 55.67
C THR A 428 -18.50 -8.23 56.31
N HIS A 429 -17.54 -8.68 57.11
CA HIS A 429 -17.82 -9.47 58.32
C HIS A 429 -16.54 -9.66 59.16
N SER A 430 -16.48 -8.90 60.27
CA SER A 430 -15.79 -9.17 61.56
C SER A 430 -15.56 -7.81 62.21
N THR A 431 -15.74 -7.55 63.49
CA THR A 431 -16.08 -8.33 64.70
C THR A 431 -16.17 -7.27 65.80
N ASP A 432 -17.02 -7.44 66.81
CA ASP A 432 -16.86 -6.93 68.19
C ASP A 432 -18.04 -7.51 69.00
N GLN A 433 -17.98 -7.89 70.27
CA GLN A 433 -16.94 -8.21 71.24
C GLN A 433 -17.68 -8.95 72.40
N GLU A 434 -16.93 -9.80 73.08
CA GLU A 434 -17.08 -10.38 74.43
C GLU A 434 -18.22 -9.96 75.40
N SER A 435 -18.80 -11.02 76.01
CA SER A 435 -19.27 -11.21 77.40
C SER A 435 -20.11 -10.12 78.11
N ASP A 436 -21.40 -10.42 78.30
CA ASP A 436 -21.96 -10.93 79.57
C ASP A 436 -23.20 -11.81 79.29
#